data_AF-G9BC28-F1
#
_entry.id   AF-G9BC28-F1
#
_cell.length_a   1.000
_cell.length_b   1.000
_cell.length_c   1.000
_cell.angle_alpha   90.00
_cell.angle_beta   90.00
_cell.angle_gamma   90.00
#
_symmetry.space_group_name_H-M   'P 1'
#
loop_
_entity.id
_entity.type
_entity.pdbx_description
1 polymer ?
#
loop_
_entity_poly.entity_id
_entity_poly.type
_entity_poly.pdbx_seq_one_letter_code
_entity_poly.pdbx_strand_id
1 'polypeptide(L)'
;MSNLCSRIVSKPPKRLQDGIPSMSVAQTNAWMNAENINNGGGLSLSPPHTVSQRETGTQVSQCYSGPPSPCGSTSATPSPTSSPAPPPGTATLDPNWQATKPTVRERNAAMFNNQLMSDVTFIVGGPGHSQIIPAHKYVLATASSVFYAMFYGGLAECKQEIEVPDVEPSAFLTLLKYIYCDEIQLEADTVLSTLYVAKKYIVPHLAKACVNYLETSLTAKNACLLLSQSRLFKEPELMQRCWEVIDAQAEMALTSEGFVDIDVSTLESVLARETLNCKEINLFEAALAWAHAECVRREIDPTPTNKRVMLGGTIYLIRFPTMSLEEFANSAAQIGILTPQETIDIFLHFTASSKPLLAYPIKARAGLKAQVCHRFQSCAYRSNQWRYRGRCDSIQFCVDKRIFVVGFGLYGSSNGAADYNVKIELKRLGRVLAENNTKFFSDGSSNTFHVYFENPIQIEPECFYAASAILDGSELSYFGQEGLSEVYMGTVTFQFHCSSESTNGTGVQGGQIPELIYYGPTVNTSMANTTTNED
;
A
#
# COMPACT_ATOMS: atom_id res chain seq x y z
N MET A 1 47.83 17.93 -69.26
CA MET A 1 46.57 17.34 -68.78
C MET A 1 46.92 16.01 -68.16
N SER A 2 46.64 15.89 -66.87
CA SER A 2 47.53 15.24 -65.92
C SER A 2 46.78 14.18 -65.14
N ASN A 3 47.38 12.99 -65.04
CA ASN A 3 46.99 11.91 -64.15
C ASN A 3 47.32 12.26 -62.69
N LEU A 4 46.45 11.92 -61.72
CA LEU A 4 46.75 11.04 -60.57
C LEU A 4 45.61 11.02 -59.51
N CYS A 5 45.26 9.80 -59.08
CA CYS A 5 44.93 9.30 -57.74
C CYS A 5 43.68 9.68 -56.92
N SER A 6 42.94 8.59 -56.64
CA SER A 6 42.48 8.03 -55.34
C SER A 6 41.17 8.48 -54.67
N ARG A 7 40.21 7.54 -54.58
CA ARG A 7 39.33 7.28 -53.42
C ARG A 7 38.72 5.86 -53.54
N ILE A 8 39.21 4.94 -52.71
CA ILE A 8 38.63 3.62 -52.47
C ILE A 8 37.68 3.75 -51.27
N VAL A 9 36.46 3.27 -51.42
CA VAL A 9 35.41 3.20 -50.39
C VAL A 9 35.47 1.81 -49.73
N SER A 10 35.75 1.75 -48.44
CA SER A 10 35.61 0.53 -47.62
C SER A 10 34.35 0.60 -46.75
N LYS A 11 33.51 -0.44 -46.84
CA LYS A 11 32.32 -0.69 -46.01
C LYS A 11 32.72 -1.14 -44.60
N PRO A 12 31.99 -0.78 -43.53
CA PRO A 12 32.17 -1.39 -42.22
C PRO A 12 31.27 -2.64 -42.03
N PRO A 13 31.56 -3.50 -41.03
CA PRO A 13 31.20 -4.92 -41.04
C PRO A 13 29.88 -5.27 -40.34
N LYS A 14 29.45 -6.50 -40.58
CA LYS A 14 28.24 -7.16 -40.06
C LYS A 14 28.28 -7.36 -38.54
N ARG A 15 27.13 -7.15 -37.88
CA ARG A 15 26.85 -7.42 -36.46
C ARG A 15 26.47 -8.90 -36.25
N LEU A 16 27.16 -9.54 -35.31
CA LEU A 16 26.86 -10.77 -34.54
C LEU A 16 26.82 -10.31 -33.07
N GLN A 17 26.06 -10.78 -32.08
CA GLN A 17 24.96 -11.74 -31.91
C GLN A 17 24.46 -11.52 -30.44
N ASP A 18 23.22 -11.93 -30.11
CA ASP A 18 22.68 -12.27 -28.76
C ASP A 18 22.57 -11.15 -27.69
N GLY A 19 21.56 -11.02 -26.83
CA GLY A 19 20.32 -11.78 -26.55
C GLY A 19 19.82 -11.44 -25.14
N ILE A 20 18.73 -10.67 -24.99
CA ILE A 20 17.82 -10.65 -23.81
C ILE A 20 16.41 -10.31 -24.34
N PRO A 21 15.34 -11.09 -24.08
CA PRO A 21 14.05 -10.85 -24.69
C PRO A 21 13.26 -9.75 -23.97
N SER A 22 12.75 -8.80 -24.73
CA SER A 22 11.56 -8.03 -24.37
C SER A 22 10.42 -9.02 -24.09
N MET A 23 9.76 -8.91 -22.93
CA MET A 23 8.52 -9.63 -22.66
C MET A 23 7.44 -9.18 -23.65
N SER A 24 7.37 -9.84 -24.81
CA SER A 24 6.24 -9.75 -25.73
C SER A 24 5.22 -10.79 -25.28
N VAL A 25 4.06 -10.31 -24.84
CA VAL A 25 2.88 -11.12 -24.55
C VAL A 25 2.34 -11.65 -25.87
N ALA A 26 2.93 -12.73 -26.36
CA ALA A 26 2.52 -13.37 -27.61
C ALA A 26 2.74 -14.89 -27.55
N GLN A 27 2.25 -15.56 -26.50
CA GLN A 27 1.96 -17.00 -26.48
C GLN A 27 1.30 -17.39 -25.14
N THR A 28 0.01 -17.05 -24.94
CA THR A 28 -0.74 -17.62 -23.80
C THR A 28 -2.25 -17.79 -24.04
N ASN A 29 -2.76 -17.61 -25.26
CA ASN A 29 -4.21 -17.59 -25.51
C ASN A 29 -4.77 -18.88 -26.13
N ALA A 30 -4.25 -20.06 -25.81
CA ALA A 30 -4.87 -21.32 -26.25
C ALA A 30 -6.01 -21.78 -25.32
N TRP A 31 -6.00 -21.38 -24.03
CA TRP A 31 -6.90 -21.92 -23.00
C TRP A 31 -7.90 -20.91 -22.43
N MET A 32 -7.90 -19.66 -22.93
CA MET A 32 -8.78 -18.59 -22.44
C MET A 32 -10.15 -18.51 -23.15
N ASN A 33 -10.40 -19.30 -24.21
CA ASN A 33 -11.61 -19.17 -25.05
C ASN A 33 -12.45 -20.45 -25.13
N ALA A 34 -12.86 -21.01 -23.99
CA ALA A 34 -13.73 -22.19 -23.96
C ALA A 34 -14.89 -22.05 -22.96
N GLU A 35 -15.60 -20.93 -22.97
CA GLU A 35 -16.94 -20.85 -22.36
C GLU A 35 -17.90 -20.06 -23.26
N ASN A 36 -18.41 -20.72 -24.29
CA ASN A 36 -19.76 -20.51 -24.78
C ASN A 36 -20.17 -21.70 -25.64
N ILE A 37 -21.43 -22.13 -25.53
CA ILE A 37 -22.05 -23.36 -26.08
C ILE A 37 -22.05 -24.51 -25.07
N ASN A 38 -23.12 -24.67 -24.26
CA ASN A 38 -24.20 -25.63 -24.53
C ASN A 38 -25.26 -25.69 -23.39
N ASN A 39 -26.54 -25.56 -23.77
CA ASN A 39 -27.78 -26.08 -23.17
C ASN A 39 -28.12 -25.79 -21.69
N GLY A 40 -29.32 -25.34 -21.31
CA GLY A 40 -30.63 -25.55 -21.95
C GLY A 40 -31.22 -26.90 -21.55
N GLY A 41 -31.87 -26.98 -20.37
CA GLY A 41 -32.58 -28.18 -19.92
C GLY A 41 -32.92 -28.15 -18.43
N GLY A 42 -34.12 -27.67 -18.10
CA GLY A 42 -34.62 -27.67 -16.73
C GLY A 42 -35.19 -29.01 -16.31
N LEU A 43 -35.05 -29.37 -15.03
CA LEU A 43 -35.97 -30.27 -14.33
C LEU A 43 -36.11 -29.82 -12.86
N SER A 44 -37.36 -29.54 -12.51
CA SER A 44 -37.91 -29.28 -11.18
C SER A 44 -37.98 -30.56 -10.36
N LEU A 45 -37.71 -30.51 -9.05
CA LEU A 45 -38.36 -31.37 -8.03
C LEU A 45 -38.30 -30.71 -6.65
N SER A 46 -39.48 -30.61 -6.01
CA SER A 46 -39.74 -30.07 -4.67
C SER A 46 -39.47 -31.08 -3.54
N PRO A 47 -39.48 -30.66 -2.24
CA PRO A 47 -38.96 -31.44 -1.11
C PRO A 47 -40.08 -32.14 -0.31
N PRO A 48 -39.73 -32.87 0.76
CA PRO A 48 -40.61 -32.91 1.92
C PRO A 48 -39.94 -32.58 3.26
N HIS A 49 -40.74 -31.89 4.07
CA HIS A 49 -40.61 -31.59 5.50
C HIS A 49 -40.68 -32.86 6.38
N THR A 50 -40.24 -32.76 7.64
CA THR A 50 -41.10 -32.75 8.86
C THR A 50 -40.41 -33.32 10.13
N VAL A 51 -40.09 -32.42 11.09
CA VAL A 51 -40.38 -32.42 12.55
C VAL A 51 -39.92 -33.59 13.46
N SER A 52 -39.19 -33.29 14.55
CA SER A 52 -39.75 -33.30 15.93
C SER A 52 -38.77 -32.79 17.01
N GLN A 53 -39.32 -31.94 17.89
CA GLN A 53 -38.73 -31.32 19.09
C GLN A 53 -38.86 -32.21 20.34
N ARG A 54 -37.96 -32.00 21.33
CA ARG A 54 -38.19 -31.79 22.79
C ARG A 54 -36.82 -31.76 23.51
N GLU A 55 -36.36 -30.66 24.14
CA GLU A 55 -36.69 -30.13 25.49
C GLU A 55 -36.61 -31.19 26.59
N THR A 56 -35.97 -31.07 27.77
CA THR A 56 -35.43 -29.99 28.64
C THR A 56 -34.75 -30.69 29.85
N GLY A 57 -33.82 -30.08 30.59
CA GLY A 57 -33.43 -30.63 31.92
C GLY A 57 -32.13 -30.15 32.60
N THR A 58 -32.25 -29.00 33.26
CA THR A 58 -31.44 -28.26 34.25
C THR A 58 -30.73 -29.06 35.39
N GLN A 59 -29.44 -28.74 35.63
CA GLN A 59 -28.72 -28.44 36.91
C GLN A 59 -28.32 -29.49 38.02
N VAL A 60 -27.00 -29.48 38.32
CA VAL A 60 -26.31 -29.14 39.62
C VAL A 60 -25.96 -30.20 40.71
N SER A 61 -24.63 -30.26 40.99
CA SER A 61 -23.86 -30.44 42.25
C SER A 61 -23.67 -31.76 43.04
N GLN A 62 -22.36 -32.02 43.28
CA GLN A 62 -21.63 -32.30 44.53
C GLN A 62 -21.15 -33.72 44.93
N CYS A 63 -19.80 -33.84 44.93
CA CYS A 63 -18.80 -34.37 45.89
C CYS A 63 -19.08 -35.55 46.86
N TYR A 64 -18.11 -36.47 46.89
CA TYR A 64 -17.66 -37.23 48.07
C TYR A 64 -16.12 -37.35 48.11
N SER A 65 -15.58 -37.42 49.33
CA SER A 65 -14.18 -37.14 49.72
C SER A 65 -13.47 -38.33 50.40
N GLY A 66 -12.13 -38.40 50.22
CA GLY A 66 -11.13 -38.88 51.20
C GLY A 66 -10.21 -40.05 50.76
N PRO A 67 -9.00 -40.27 51.36
CA PRO A 67 -8.07 -39.39 52.10
C PRO A 67 -6.56 -39.60 51.62
N PRO A 68 -5.45 -39.17 52.30
CA PRO A 68 -4.30 -38.50 51.61
C PRO A 68 -2.86 -39.11 51.73
N SER A 69 -1.96 -38.60 50.85
CA SER A 69 -0.48 -38.39 50.97
C SER A 69 0.52 -39.57 50.92
N PRO A 70 1.85 -39.38 50.61
CA PRO A 70 2.62 -38.13 50.37
C PRO A 70 3.60 -38.09 49.15
N CYS A 71 3.93 -36.85 48.76
CA CYS A 71 5.20 -36.27 48.26
C CYS A 71 6.11 -37.00 47.24
N GLY A 72 6.44 -36.30 46.15
CA GLY A 72 7.68 -36.51 45.40
C GLY A 72 7.79 -35.78 44.06
N SER A 73 8.65 -34.76 44.00
CA SER A 73 9.32 -34.19 42.82
C SER A 73 8.52 -33.45 41.73
N THR A 74 8.77 -32.15 41.71
CA THR A 74 8.69 -31.23 40.58
C THR A 74 9.32 -31.78 39.29
N SER A 75 8.58 -31.80 38.19
CA SER A 75 9.13 -31.71 36.84
C SER A 75 8.32 -30.71 36.01
N ALA A 76 9.02 -29.70 35.51
CA ALA A 76 8.47 -28.64 34.69
C ALA A 76 7.97 -29.22 33.35
N THR A 77 6.78 -28.81 32.96
CA THR A 77 6.22 -29.04 31.63
C THR A 77 6.95 -28.13 30.63
N PRO A 78 7.59 -28.63 29.57
CA PRO A 78 8.02 -27.76 28.48
C PRO A 78 6.81 -27.44 27.60
N SER A 79 6.63 -26.14 27.35
CA SER A 79 5.77 -25.56 26.32
C SER A 79 6.07 -26.19 24.94
N PRO A 80 5.09 -26.28 24.02
CA PRO A 80 5.33 -26.87 22.71
C PRO A 80 6.22 -25.94 21.89
N THR A 81 7.46 -26.34 21.71
CA THR A 81 8.37 -25.78 20.70
C THR A 81 7.93 -26.28 19.33
N SER A 82 7.59 -25.35 18.44
CA SER A 82 7.36 -25.61 17.02
C SER A 82 8.63 -26.19 16.41
N SER A 83 8.65 -27.51 16.22
CA SER A 83 9.73 -28.19 15.50
C SER A 83 9.63 -27.85 14.01
N PRO A 84 10.73 -27.60 13.30
CA PRO A 84 10.70 -27.38 11.85
C PRO A 84 10.13 -28.61 11.15
N ALA A 85 9.32 -28.39 10.13
CA ALA A 85 8.73 -29.46 9.33
C ALA A 85 9.83 -30.33 8.71
N PRO A 86 9.68 -31.66 8.69
CA PRO A 86 10.67 -32.55 8.08
C PRO A 86 10.70 -32.35 6.55
N PRO A 87 11.82 -32.67 5.87
CA PRO A 87 11.98 -32.41 4.44
C PRO A 87 10.93 -33.14 3.59
N PRO A 88 10.61 -32.61 2.39
CA PRO A 88 9.57 -33.17 1.53
C PRO A 88 9.75 -34.68 1.32
N GLY A 89 8.68 -35.46 1.48
CA GLY A 89 8.67 -36.93 1.27
C GLY A 89 9.06 -37.79 2.47
N THR A 90 9.69 -37.24 3.53
CA THR A 90 10.05 -38.07 4.71
C THR A 90 8.86 -38.44 5.59
N ALA A 91 7.81 -37.62 5.59
CA ALA A 91 6.58 -37.84 6.35
C ALA A 91 5.76 -39.06 5.88
N THR A 92 6.08 -39.62 4.71
CA THR A 92 5.37 -40.76 4.10
C THR A 92 6.25 -42.00 3.96
N LEU A 93 7.39 -42.06 4.65
CA LEU A 93 8.28 -43.22 4.64
C LEU A 93 7.69 -44.42 5.42
N ASP A 94 6.89 -44.15 6.45
CA ASP A 94 6.11 -45.18 7.14
C ASP A 94 4.96 -45.64 6.23
N PRO A 95 4.84 -46.93 5.89
CA PRO A 95 3.71 -47.45 5.11
C PRO A 95 2.33 -47.14 5.70
N ASN A 96 2.25 -46.85 7.01
CA ASN A 96 1.02 -46.49 7.73
C ASN A 96 0.98 -45.02 8.16
N TRP A 97 1.72 -44.13 7.48
CA TRP A 97 1.81 -42.71 7.81
C TRP A 97 0.44 -42.03 7.94
N GLN A 98 -0.57 -42.47 7.19
CA GLN A 98 -1.92 -41.92 7.21
C GLN A 98 -2.57 -42.04 8.59
N ALA A 99 -2.27 -43.10 9.36
CA ALA A 99 -2.82 -43.32 10.69
C ALA A 99 -2.40 -42.23 11.68
N THR A 100 -1.28 -41.55 11.43
CA THR A 100 -0.76 -40.47 12.29
C THR A 100 -1.34 -39.10 11.95
N LYS A 101 -2.11 -38.96 10.86
CA LYS A 101 -2.66 -37.69 10.35
C LYS A 101 -4.20 -37.70 10.41
N PRO A 102 -4.82 -37.21 11.50
CA PRO A 102 -6.27 -37.29 11.71
C PRO A 102 -7.13 -36.62 10.63
N THR A 103 -6.70 -35.47 10.11
CA THR A 103 -7.52 -34.67 9.17
C THR A 103 -7.14 -34.90 7.71
N VAL A 104 -8.09 -34.66 6.78
CA VAL A 104 -7.81 -34.67 5.33
C VAL A 104 -6.73 -33.64 4.99
N ARG A 105 -6.80 -32.46 5.62
CA ARG A 105 -5.81 -31.38 5.47
C ARG A 105 -4.40 -31.86 5.81
N GLU A 106 -4.21 -32.54 6.95
CA GLU A 106 -2.89 -33.04 7.35
C GLU A 106 -2.38 -34.18 6.47
N ARG A 107 -3.29 -35.00 5.93
CA ARG A 107 -2.92 -36.04 4.96
C ARG A 107 -2.47 -35.43 3.64
N ASN A 108 -3.21 -34.46 3.11
CA ASN A 108 -2.81 -33.74 1.90
C ASN A 108 -1.54 -32.91 2.12
N ALA A 109 -1.37 -32.27 3.27
CA ALA A 109 -0.13 -31.56 3.61
C ALA A 109 1.10 -32.48 3.57
N ALA A 110 0.98 -33.77 3.91
CA ALA A 110 2.06 -34.74 3.79
C ALA A 110 2.39 -35.14 2.33
N MET A 111 1.44 -34.94 1.42
CA MET A 111 1.59 -35.20 -0.02
C MET A 111 2.12 -34.00 -0.80
N PHE A 112 2.25 -32.83 -0.15
CA PHE A 112 2.86 -31.65 -0.76
C PHE A 112 4.32 -31.93 -1.16
N ASN A 113 4.67 -31.61 -2.40
CA ASN A 113 6.00 -31.79 -2.98
C ASN A 113 6.59 -33.20 -2.73
N ASN A 114 5.75 -34.23 -2.90
CA ASN A 114 6.06 -35.62 -2.60
C ASN A 114 5.93 -36.47 -3.89
N GLN A 115 6.89 -37.35 -4.13
CA GLN A 115 6.87 -38.24 -5.30
C GLN A 115 5.88 -39.40 -5.16
N LEU A 116 5.55 -39.80 -3.92
CA LEU A 116 4.60 -40.88 -3.68
C LEU A 116 3.27 -40.55 -4.36
N MET A 117 2.78 -41.44 -5.24
CA MET A 117 1.52 -41.28 -5.99
C MET A 117 1.44 -40.07 -6.94
N SER A 118 2.55 -39.35 -7.16
CA SER A 118 2.57 -38.25 -8.13
C SER A 118 2.34 -38.76 -9.55
N ASP A 119 1.51 -38.04 -10.31
CA ASP A 119 1.10 -38.38 -11.68
C ASP A 119 1.36 -37.22 -12.67
N VAL A 120 2.03 -36.16 -12.20
CA VAL A 120 2.57 -35.04 -12.98
C VAL A 120 3.81 -34.46 -12.29
N THR A 121 4.72 -33.94 -13.10
CA THR A 121 5.94 -33.26 -12.66
C THR A 121 6.03 -31.89 -13.33
N PHE A 122 6.32 -30.85 -12.56
CA PHE A 122 6.56 -29.50 -13.07
C PHE A 122 8.05 -29.18 -13.09
N ILE A 123 8.50 -28.55 -14.17
CA ILE A 123 9.84 -27.96 -14.30
C ILE A 123 9.66 -26.44 -14.20
N VAL A 124 9.86 -25.90 -13.01
CA VAL A 124 9.51 -24.50 -12.67
C VAL A 124 10.78 -23.65 -12.59
N GLY A 125 10.76 -22.47 -13.19
CA GLY A 125 11.88 -21.51 -13.17
C GLY A 125 12.65 -21.44 -14.48
N GLY A 126 13.37 -20.33 -14.67
CA GLY A 126 14.13 -20.05 -15.88
C GLY A 126 15.39 -20.93 -16.03
N PRO A 127 16.05 -20.88 -17.20
CA PRO A 127 17.26 -21.65 -17.47
C PRO A 127 18.33 -21.45 -16.39
N GLY A 128 18.84 -22.55 -15.83
CA GLY A 128 19.87 -22.53 -14.79
C GLY A 128 19.36 -22.38 -13.35
N HIS A 129 18.08 -22.07 -13.14
CA HIS A 129 17.44 -21.93 -11.82
C HIS A 129 16.15 -22.75 -11.69
N SER A 130 15.96 -23.73 -12.57
CA SER A 130 14.77 -24.57 -12.61
C SER A 130 14.75 -25.62 -11.51
N GLN A 131 13.59 -25.88 -10.91
CA GLN A 131 13.35 -26.96 -9.96
C GLN A 131 12.30 -27.94 -10.49
N ILE A 132 12.52 -29.22 -10.19
CA ILE A 132 11.59 -30.31 -10.51
C ILE A 132 10.67 -30.52 -9.31
N ILE A 133 9.37 -30.36 -9.53
CA ILE A 133 8.35 -30.37 -8.47
C ILE A 133 7.28 -31.43 -8.80
N PRO A 134 7.25 -32.59 -8.11
CA PRO A 134 6.19 -33.57 -8.27
C PRO A 134 4.85 -33.07 -7.70
N ALA A 135 3.75 -33.44 -8.35
CA ALA A 135 2.40 -33.08 -7.91
C ALA A 135 1.34 -34.12 -8.34
N HIS A 136 0.08 -33.83 -7.98
CA HIS A 136 -1.06 -34.74 -8.14
C HIS A 136 -2.19 -34.04 -8.93
N LYS A 137 -2.49 -34.52 -10.13
CA LYS A 137 -3.45 -33.91 -11.08
C LYS A 137 -4.82 -33.67 -10.45
N TYR A 138 -5.34 -34.67 -9.73
CA TYR A 138 -6.65 -34.55 -9.07
C TYR A 138 -6.68 -33.38 -8.08
N VAL A 139 -5.69 -33.29 -7.19
CA VAL A 139 -5.62 -32.23 -6.17
C VAL A 139 -5.57 -30.85 -6.85
N LEU A 140 -4.71 -30.70 -7.86
CA LEU A 140 -4.57 -29.45 -8.60
C LEU A 140 -5.84 -29.05 -9.36
N ALA A 141 -6.47 -30.00 -10.04
CA ALA A 141 -7.68 -29.75 -10.83
C ALA A 141 -8.90 -29.39 -9.96
N THR A 142 -8.98 -29.91 -8.73
CA THR A 142 -10.05 -29.51 -7.80
C THR A 142 -9.92 -28.09 -7.29
N ALA A 143 -8.70 -27.54 -7.27
CA ALA A 143 -8.43 -26.20 -6.75
C ALA A 143 -8.31 -25.11 -7.82
N SER A 144 -8.15 -25.49 -9.09
CA SER A 144 -7.90 -24.56 -10.19
C SER A 144 -8.54 -25.04 -11.49
N SER A 145 -9.36 -24.18 -12.09
CA SER A 145 -9.96 -24.42 -13.40
C SER A 145 -8.89 -24.53 -14.51
N VAL A 146 -7.75 -23.85 -14.36
CA VAL A 146 -6.62 -23.92 -15.30
C VAL A 146 -6.00 -25.31 -15.26
N PHE A 147 -5.73 -25.86 -14.07
CA PHE A 147 -5.23 -27.23 -13.94
C PHE A 147 -6.28 -28.25 -14.38
N TYR A 148 -7.57 -28.02 -14.11
CA TYR A 148 -8.63 -28.88 -14.62
C TYR A 148 -8.61 -28.94 -16.15
N ALA A 149 -8.60 -27.79 -16.84
CA ALA A 149 -8.54 -27.74 -18.29
C ALA A 149 -7.27 -28.38 -18.85
N MET A 150 -6.12 -28.15 -18.20
CA MET A 150 -4.82 -28.70 -18.57
C MET A 150 -4.80 -30.24 -18.52
N PHE A 151 -5.45 -30.86 -17.52
CA PHE A 151 -5.39 -32.31 -17.29
C PHE A 151 -6.59 -33.11 -17.78
N TYR A 152 -7.78 -32.50 -17.76
CA TYR A 152 -9.05 -33.16 -18.03
C TYR A 152 -9.91 -32.44 -19.09
N GLY A 153 -9.44 -31.30 -19.61
CA GLY A 153 -10.13 -30.57 -20.67
C GLY A 153 -10.05 -31.25 -22.03
N GLY A 154 -10.85 -30.77 -22.99
CA GLY A 154 -10.95 -31.38 -24.34
C GLY A 154 -9.66 -31.33 -25.18
N LEU A 155 -8.66 -30.55 -24.77
CA LEU A 155 -7.34 -30.43 -25.39
C LEU A 155 -6.21 -30.94 -24.47
N ALA A 156 -6.53 -31.64 -23.37
CA ALA A 156 -5.55 -32.07 -22.39
C ALA A 156 -4.46 -32.94 -23.03
N GLU A 157 -3.21 -32.50 -22.89
CA GLU A 157 -2.05 -33.24 -23.40
C GLU A 157 -1.64 -34.31 -22.36
N CYS A 158 -1.35 -35.54 -22.81
CA CYS A 158 -0.85 -36.61 -21.94
C CYS A 158 0.64 -36.45 -21.60
N LYS A 159 1.09 -35.23 -21.30
CA LYS A 159 2.46 -34.98 -20.84
C LYS A 159 2.55 -35.26 -19.34
N GLN A 160 3.60 -35.97 -18.93
CA GLN A 160 3.95 -36.13 -17.52
C GLN A 160 4.79 -34.95 -17.01
N GLU A 161 5.52 -34.25 -17.89
CA GLU A 161 6.35 -33.11 -17.55
C GLU A 161 5.77 -31.82 -18.12
N ILE A 162 5.67 -30.79 -17.27
CA ILE A 162 5.10 -29.49 -17.61
C ILE A 162 6.08 -28.39 -17.25
N GLU A 163 6.53 -27.66 -18.26
CA GLU A 163 7.46 -26.55 -18.09
C GLU A 163 6.72 -25.27 -17.69
N VAL A 164 7.24 -24.58 -16.67
CA VAL A 164 6.74 -23.29 -16.17
C VAL A 164 7.94 -22.33 -16.00
N PRO A 165 8.55 -21.87 -17.10
CA PRO A 165 9.81 -21.12 -17.06
C PRO A 165 9.67 -19.69 -16.51
N ASP A 166 8.45 -19.15 -16.52
CA ASP A 166 8.12 -17.77 -16.16
C ASP A 166 7.71 -17.60 -14.68
N VAL A 167 7.82 -18.66 -13.87
CA VAL A 167 7.43 -18.65 -12.45
C VAL A 167 8.63 -19.04 -11.58
N GLU A 168 8.82 -18.33 -10.47
CA GLU A 168 9.82 -18.68 -9.48
C GLU A 168 9.40 -19.94 -8.70
N PRO A 169 10.33 -20.90 -8.46
CA PRO A 169 10.02 -22.13 -7.73
C PRO A 169 9.39 -21.89 -6.36
N SER A 170 9.85 -20.89 -5.60
CA SER A 170 9.32 -20.53 -4.28
C SER A 170 7.84 -20.14 -4.35
N ALA A 171 7.47 -19.27 -5.30
CA ALA A 171 6.09 -18.85 -5.50
C ALA A 171 5.17 -20.03 -5.91
N PHE A 172 5.66 -20.91 -6.78
CA PHE A 172 4.90 -22.10 -7.18
C PHE A 172 4.72 -23.07 -6.01
N LEU A 173 5.74 -23.26 -5.17
CA LEU A 173 5.63 -24.06 -3.95
C LEU A 173 4.64 -23.46 -2.96
N THR A 174 4.58 -22.13 -2.80
CA THR A 174 3.57 -21.46 -1.97
C THR A 174 2.16 -21.71 -2.51
N LEU A 175 1.95 -21.60 -3.83
CA LEU A 175 0.68 -21.95 -4.48
C LEU A 175 0.29 -23.41 -4.21
N LEU A 176 1.23 -24.34 -4.44
CA LEU A 176 0.99 -25.76 -4.21
C LEU A 176 0.66 -26.03 -2.74
N LYS A 177 1.40 -25.47 -1.81
CA LYS A 177 1.15 -25.66 -0.37
C LYS A 177 -0.27 -25.21 -0.01
N TYR A 178 -0.69 -24.06 -0.52
CA TYR A 178 -2.07 -23.59 -0.37
C TYR A 178 -3.09 -24.58 -0.96
N ILE A 179 -2.89 -25.06 -2.19
CA ILE A 179 -3.80 -26.01 -2.84
C ILE A 179 -3.94 -27.32 -2.05
N TYR A 180 -2.87 -27.80 -1.40
CA TYR A 180 -2.91 -29.06 -0.67
C TYR A 180 -3.54 -28.92 0.72
N CYS A 181 -3.32 -27.81 1.43
CA CYS A 181 -3.70 -27.72 2.84
C CYS A 181 -4.26 -26.37 3.31
N ASP A 182 -4.63 -25.46 2.40
CA ASP A 182 -5.07 -24.07 2.64
C ASP A 182 -4.13 -23.27 3.56
N GLU A 183 -2.85 -23.63 3.64
CA GLU A 183 -1.87 -22.89 4.43
C GLU A 183 -1.28 -21.76 3.59
N ILE A 184 -1.41 -20.52 4.08
CA ILE A 184 -0.90 -19.32 3.43
C ILE A 184 0.29 -18.80 4.24
N GLN A 185 1.48 -18.87 3.64
CA GLN A 185 2.70 -18.29 4.18
C GLN A 185 3.23 -17.30 3.13
N LEU A 186 3.06 -16.01 3.41
CA LEU A 186 3.49 -14.93 2.52
C LEU A 186 4.70 -14.23 3.10
N GLU A 187 5.67 -13.95 2.23
CA GLU A 187 6.89 -13.22 2.55
C GLU A 187 6.99 -11.99 1.66
N ALA A 188 7.60 -10.92 2.15
CA ALA A 188 7.70 -9.65 1.43
C ALA A 188 8.40 -9.81 0.07
N ASP A 189 9.40 -10.68 -0.01
CA ASP A 189 10.21 -10.86 -1.22
C ASP A 189 9.50 -11.71 -2.28
N THR A 190 8.55 -12.57 -1.88
CA THR A 190 7.91 -13.55 -2.77
C THR A 190 6.43 -13.29 -3.02
N VAL A 191 5.80 -12.35 -2.30
CA VAL A 191 4.34 -12.12 -2.36
C VAL A 191 3.87 -11.69 -3.76
N LEU A 192 4.66 -10.91 -4.51
CA LEU A 192 4.32 -10.49 -5.87
C LEU A 192 4.39 -11.65 -6.86
N SER A 193 5.44 -12.46 -6.78
CA SER A 193 5.57 -13.71 -7.54
C SER A 193 4.44 -14.70 -7.19
N THR A 194 4.04 -14.74 -5.91
CA THR A 194 2.92 -15.56 -5.43
C THR A 194 1.57 -15.04 -5.97
N LEU A 195 1.37 -13.72 -6.01
CA LEU A 195 0.19 -13.10 -6.62
C LEU A 195 0.10 -13.41 -8.12
N TYR A 196 1.25 -13.33 -8.83
CA TYR A 196 1.34 -13.69 -10.24
C TYR A 196 0.85 -15.11 -10.49
N VAL A 197 1.42 -16.09 -9.76
CA VAL A 197 1.09 -17.50 -9.97
C VAL A 197 -0.34 -17.83 -9.51
N ALA A 198 -0.83 -17.20 -8.44
CA ALA A 198 -2.22 -17.35 -7.99
C ALA A 198 -3.22 -16.84 -9.05
N LYS A 199 -2.93 -15.72 -9.72
CA LYS A 199 -3.75 -15.22 -10.83
C LYS A 199 -3.61 -16.10 -12.07
N LYS A 200 -2.39 -16.50 -12.44
CA LYS A 200 -2.11 -17.37 -13.59
C LYS A 200 -2.90 -18.67 -13.55
N TYR A 201 -3.03 -19.28 -12.37
CA TYR A 201 -3.77 -20.52 -12.16
C TYR A 201 -5.18 -20.31 -11.58
N ILE A 202 -5.68 -19.07 -11.53
CA ILE A 202 -7.04 -18.73 -11.05
C ILE A 202 -7.33 -19.36 -9.69
N VAL A 203 -6.56 -18.95 -8.68
CA VAL A 203 -6.75 -19.31 -7.27
C VAL A 203 -7.10 -18.04 -6.48
N PRO A 204 -8.37 -17.61 -6.49
CA PRO A 204 -8.77 -16.25 -6.10
C PRO A 204 -8.53 -15.94 -4.62
N HIS A 205 -8.70 -16.93 -3.75
CA HIS A 205 -8.51 -16.76 -2.31
C HIS A 205 -7.04 -16.50 -1.95
N LEU A 206 -6.11 -17.19 -2.60
CA LEU A 206 -4.68 -16.92 -2.44
C LEU A 206 -4.33 -15.55 -3.02
N ALA A 207 -4.84 -15.21 -4.22
CA ALA A 207 -4.62 -13.90 -4.82
C ALA A 207 -5.11 -12.76 -3.90
N LYS A 208 -6.31 -12.90 -3.32
CA LYS A 208 -6.85 -11.94 -2.34
C LYS A 208 -5.98 -11.83 -1.09
N ALA A 209 -5.46 -12.95 -0.57
CA ALA A 209 -4.55 -12.92 0.57
C ALA A 209 -3.24 -12.18 0.24
N CYS A 210 -2.69 -12.37 -0.96
CA CYS A 210 -1.52 -11.63 -1.42
C CYS A 210 -1.80 -10.12 -1.54
N VAL A 211 -2.94 -9.72 -2.11
CA VAL A 211 -3.32 -8.30 -2.20
C VAL A 211 -3.48 -7.68 -0.80
N ASN A 212 -4.17 -8.35 0.13
CA ASN A 212 -4.31 -7.88 1.51
C ASN A 212 -2.95 -7.72 2.21
N TYR A 213 -2.03 -8.67 2.00
CA TYR A 213 -0.67 -8.55 2.53
C TYR A 213 0.07 -7.33 1.97
N LEU A 214 -0.06 -7.08 0.67
CA LEU A 214 0.52 -5.90 0.01
C LEU A 214 -0.09 -4.58 0.52
N GLU A 215 -1.40 -4.53 0.75
CA GLU A 215 -2.08 -3.34 1.29
C GLU A 215 -1.71 -3.02 2.75
N THR A 216 -1.52 -4.06 3.56
CA THR A 216 -1.11 -3.92 4.97
C THR A 216 0.36 -3.55 5.14
N SER A 217 1.20 -3.95 4.18
CA SER A 217 2.63 -3.60 4.14
C SER A 217 2.95 -2.35 3.30
N LEU A 218 1.92 -1.70 2.74
CA LEU A 218 2.07 -0.50 1.92
C LEU A 218 2.52 0.69 2.79
N THR A 219 3.62 1.31 2.37
CA THR A 219 4.21 2.51 2.98
C THR A 219 4.73 3.44 1.89
N ALA A 220 5.06 4.69 2.22
CA ALA A 220 5.67 5.61 1.26
C ALA A 220 6.92 5.04 0.58
N LYS A 221 7.70 4.21 1.29
CA LYS A 221 8.96 3.65 0.79
C LYS A 221 8.81 2.62 -0.33
N ASN A 222 7.69 1.89 -0.38
CA ASN A 222 7.44 0.87 -1.40
C ASN A 222 6.28 1.22 -2.35
N ALA A 223 5.55 2.32 -2.09
CA ALA A 223 4.35 2.67 -2.84
C ALA A 223 4.60 2.88 -4.34
N CYS A 224 5.70 3.53 -4.73
CA CYS A 224 6.02 3.80 -6.14
C CYS A 224 6.30 2.51 -6.92
N LEU A 225 7.08 1.59 -6.33
CA LEU A 225 7.36 0.29 -6.94
C LEU A 225 6.10 -0.58 -7.02
N LEU A 226 5.33 -0.62 -5.94
CA LEU A 226 4.09 -1.38 -5.90
C LEU A 226 3.02 -0.83 -6.86
N LEU A 227 3.01 0.49 -7.10
CA LEU A 227 2.16 1.11 -8.11
C LEU A 227 2.53 0.65 -9.53
N SER A 228 3.82 0.61 -9.87
CA SER A 228 4.29 0.10 -11.16
C SER A 228 3.86 -1.37 -11.34
N GLN A 229 4.01 -2.19 -10.29
CA GLN A 229 3.67 -3.61 -10.33
C GLN A 229 2.16 -3.89 -10.31
N SER A 230 1.36 -3.14 -9.55
CA SER A 230 -0.10 -3.32 -9.47
C SER A 230 -0.80 -3.08 -10.81
N ARG A 231 -0.23 -2.23 -11.67
CA ARG A 231 -0.67 -2.06 -13.06
C ARG A 231 -0.55 -3.35 -13.87
N LEU A 232 0.51 -4.14 -13.65
CA LEU A 232 0.70 -5.45 -14.31
C LEU A 232 -0.35 -6.47 -13.84
N PHE A 233 -0.72 -6.43 -12.55
CA PHE A 233 -1.68 -7.34 -11.97
C PHE A 233 -3.16 -6.95 -12.17
N LYS A 234 -3.41 -5.75 -12.75
CA LYS A 234 -4.74 -5.17 -12.94
C LYS A 234 -5.53 -5.09 -11.61
N GLU A 235 -4.88 -4.58 -10.57
CA GLU A 235 -5.48 -4.39 -9.24
C GLU A 235 -5.79 -2.88 -9.01
N PRO A 236 -6.96 -2.38 -9.45
CA PRO A 236 -7.26 -0.95 -9.39
C PRO A 236 -7.39 -0.42 -7.96
N GLU A 237 -7.88 -1.26 -7.03
CA GLU A 237 -8.00 -0.89 -5.62
C GLU A 237 -6.61 -0.70 -4.99
N LEU A 238 -5.70 -1.65 -5.22
CA LEU A 238 -4.31 -1.54 -4.76
C LEU A 238 -3.61 -0.33 -5.37
N MET A 239 -3.81 -0.07 -6.67
CA MET A 239 -3.27 1.12 -7.34
C MET A 239 -3.77 2.41 -6.67
N GLN A 240 -5.07 2.47 -6.35
CA GLN A 240 -5.65 3.62 -5.66
C GLN A 240 -5.05 3.81 -4.26
N ARG A 241 -4.83 2.72 -3.52
CA ARG A 241 -4.14 2.78 -2.22
C ARG A 241 -2.70 3.29 -2.34
N CYS A 242 -1.96 2.82 -3.33
CA CYS A 242 -0.60 3.33 -3.60
C CYS A 242 -0.64 4.83 -3.85
N TRP A 243 -1.59 5.31 -4.64
CA TRP A 243 -1.75 6.74 -4.91
C TRP A 243 -2.10 7.56 -3.67
N GLU A 244 -2.99 7.08 -2.81
CA GLU A 244 -3.32 7.76 -1.55
C GLU A 244 -2.06 8.00 -0.69
N VAL A 245 -1.18 6.99 -0.60
CA VAL A 245 0.08 7.08 0.14
C VAL A 245 1.07 8.01 -0.56
N ILE A 246 1.23 7.89 -1.89
CA ILE A 246 2.13 8.75 -2.67
C ILE A 246 1.70 10.22 -2.59
N ASP A 247 0.42 10.52 -2.66
CA ASP A 247 -0.05 11.90 -2.55
C ASP A 247 0.16 12.49 -1.17
N ALA A 248 -0.15 11.73 -0.12
CA ALA A 248 -0.06 12.21 1.25
C ALA A 248 1.39 12.33 1.73
N GLN A 249 2.25 11.39 1.34
CA GLN A 249 3.64 11.28 1.78
C GLN A 249 4.61 11.38 0.60
N ALA A 250 4.36 12.33 -0.30
CA ALA A 250 5.06 12.47 -1.58
C ALA A 250 6.58 12.59 -1.42
N GLU A 251 7.06 13.44 -0.51
CA GLU A 251 8.51 13.61 -0.30
C GLU A 251 9.19 12.28 0.08
N MET A 252 8.65 11.56 1.06
CA MET A 252 9.17 10.25 1.47
C MET A 252 9.13 9.20 0.35
N ALA A 253 8.10 9.24 -0.49
CA ALA A 253 7.94 8.31 -1.61
C ALA A 253 8.92 8.60 -2.76
N LEU A 254 9.15 9.89 -3.05
CA LEU A 254 10.06 10.36 -4.09
C LEU A 254 11.53 10.13 -3.74
N THR A 255 11.90 10.20 -2.45
CA THR A 255 13.26 9.91 -1.97
C THR A 255 13.50 8.44 -1.65
N SER A 256 12.53 7.57 -1.88
CA SER A 256 12.65 6.14 -1.58
C SER A 256 13.60 5.43 -2.54
N GLU A 257 14.30 4.38 -2.05
CA GLU A 257 15.18 3.57 -2.89
C GLU A 257 14.42 2.92 -4.06
N GLY A 258 13.17 2.50 -3.84
CA GLY A 258 12.34 1.89 -4.87
C GLY A 258 11.83 2.86 -5.94
N PHE A 259 12.01 4.18 -5.79
CA PHE A 259 11.57 5.15 -6.80
C PHE A 259 12.36 5.05 -8.10
N VAL A 260 13.67 4.77 -8.04
CA VAL A 260 14.53 4.76 -9.24
C VAL A 260 14.33 3.50 -10.11
N ASP A 261 13.64 2.51 -9.57
CA ASP A 261 13.34 1.22 -10.21
C ASP A 261 11.99 1.22 -10.95
N ILE A 262 11.20 2.29 -10.85
CA ILE A 262 9.93 2.39 -11.57
C ILE A 262 10.14 2.54 -13.08
N ASP A 263 9.18 2.09 -13.87
CA ASP A 263 9.17 2.31 -15.31
C ASP A 263 8.83 3.77 -15.67
N VAL A 264 9.20 4.18 -16.89
CA VAL A 264 8.99 5.57 -17.38
C VAL A 264 7.52 5.98 -17.39
N SER A 265 6.57 5.06 -17.61
CA SER A 265 5.15 5.39 -17.62
C SER A 265 4.62 5.67 -16.22
N THR A 266 5.18 5.01 -15.21
CA THR A 266 4.91 5.29 -13.80
C THR A 266 5.54 6.62 -13.39
N LEU A 267 6.79 6.89 -13.79
CA LEU A 267 7.43 8.20 -13.59
C LEU A 267 6.57 9.33 -14.18
N GLU A 268 6.15 9.20 -15.43
CA GLU A 268 5.29 10.19 -16.11
C GLU A 268 3.99 10.42 -15.33
N SER A 269 3.35 9.34 -14.86
CA SER A 269 2.13 9.40 -14.07
C SER A 269 2.33 10.15 -12.74
N VAL A 270 3.48 9.96 -12.08
CA VAL A 270 3.84 10.67 -10.84
C VAL A 270 4.10 12.14 -11.14
N LEU A 271 4.96 12.47 -12.11
CA LEU A 271 5.32 13.84 -12.45
C LEU A 271 4.13 14.67 -12.98
N ALA A 272 3.14 14.03 -13.61
CA ALA A 272 1.91 14.70 -14.08
C ALA A 272 0.89 14.98 -12.96
N ARG A 273 1.05 14.38 -11.77
CA ARG A 273 0.01 14.33 -10.74
C ARG A 273 -0.18 15.68 -10.02
N GLU A 274 -1.41 16.20 -10.00
CA GLU A 274 -1.76 17.49 -9.37
C GLU A 274 -1.84 17.41 -7.84
N THR A 275 -2.11 16.23 -7.30
CA THR A 275 -2.43 16.01 -5.87
C THR A 275 -1.21 15.79 -4.99
N LEU A 276 0.00 15.75 -5.56
CA LEU A 276 1.23 15.52 -4.80
C LEU A 276 1.46 16.62 -3.77
N ASN A 277 1.58 16.23 -2.50
CA ASN A 277 1.86 17.13 -1.39
C ASN A 277 3.38 17.26 -1.16
N CYS A 278 4.11 17.88 -2.09
CA CYS A 278 5.54 18.18 -1.95
C CYS A 278 5.94 19.47 -2.70
N LYS A 279 7.15 19.97 -2.45
CA LYS A 279 7.70 21.08 -3.24
C LYS A 279 8.17 20.57 -4.59
N GLU A 280 8.14 21.44 -5.60
CA GLU A 280 8.54 21.06 -6.96
C GLU A 280 10.03 20.71 -7.05
N ILE A 281 10.88 21.24 -6.16
CA ILE A 281 12.30 20.87 -6.11
C ILE A 281 12.50 19.38 -5.80
N ASN A 282 11.68 18.80 -4.92
CA ASN A 282 11.76 17.37 -4.59
C ASN A 282 11.42 16.50 -5.82
N LEU A 283 10.44 16.92 -6.63
CA LEU A 283 10.09 16.23 -7.88
C LEU A 283 11.20 16.29 -8.91
N PHE A 284 11.86 17.45 -9.03
CA PHE A 284 13.00 17.61 -9.92
C PHE A 284 14.17 16.72 -9.50
N GLU A 285 14.52 16.70 -8.22
CA GLU A 285 15.58 15.85 -7.68
C GLU A 285 15.28 14.35 -7.89
N ALA A 286 14.04 13.93 -7.65
CA ALA A 286 13.61 12.56 -7.88
C ALA A 286 13.70 12.17 -9.37
N ALA A 287 13.27 13.05 -10.28
CA ALA A 287 13.41 12.84 -11.71
C ALA A 287 14.89 12.72 -12.13
N LEU A 288 15.78 13.54 -11.57
CA LEU A 288 17.21 13.44 -11.82
C LEU A 288 17.82 12.13 -11.30
N ALA A 289 17.40 11.68 -10.12
CA ALA A 289 17.85 10.41 -9.53
C ALA A 289 17.39 9.23 -10.39
N TRP A 290 16.13 9.23 -10.83
CA TRP A 290 15.61 8.23 -11.76
C TRP A 290 16.37 8.24 -13.09
N ALA A 291 16.62 9.41 -13.68
CA ALA A 291 17.35 9.53 -14.94
C ALA A 291 18.80 9.07 -14.82
N HIS A 292 19.44 9.32 -13.67
CA HIS A 292 20.76 8.80 -13.35
C HIS A 292 20.74 7.26 -13.32
N ALA A 293 19.80 6.66 -12.60
CA ALA A 293 19.67 5.20 -12.53
C ALA A 293 19.35 4.57 -13.89
N GLU A 294 18.51 5.22 -14.71
CA GLU A 294 18.21 4.78 -16.07
C GLU A 294 19.45 4.82 -16.97
N CYS A 295 20.30 5.85 -16.86
CA CYS A 295 21.58 5.91 -17.56
C CYS A 295 22.47 4.72 -17.16
N VAL A 296 22.60 4.44 -15.86
CA VAL A 296 23.38 3.31 -15.35
C VAL A 296 22.82 1.97 -15.84
N ARG A 297 21.49 1.77 -15.81
CA ARG A 297 20.82 0.55 -16.31
C ARG A 297 21.02 0.34 -17.81
N ARG A 298 21.27 1.40 -18.58
CA ARG A 298 21.57 1.34 -20.02
C ARG A 298 23.07 1.38 -20.33
N GLU A 299 23.93 1.34 -19.32
CA GLU A 299 25.39 1.43 -19.47
C GLU A 299 25.84 2.72 -20.19
N ILE A 300 25.17 3.84 -19.91
CA ILE A 300 25.47 5.17 -20.45
C ILE A 300 25.95 6.08 -19.31
N ASP A 301 26.97 6.89 -19.56
CA ASP A 301 27.45 7.85 -18.58
C ASP A 301 26.34 8.85 -18.20
N PRO A 302 26.10 9.10 -16.89
CA PRO A 302 25.00 9.95 -16.41
C PRO A 302 25.32 11.45 -16.52
N THR A 303 25.69 11.91 -17.72
CA THR A 303 25.88 13.33 -18.03
C THR A 303 24.54 14.09 -18.05
N PRO A 304 24.51 15.42 -17.85
CA PRO A 304 23.27 16.21 -17.90
C PRO A 304 22.49 16.02 -19.22
N THR A 305 23.20 15.96 -20.35
CA THR A 305 22.61 15.70 -21.66
C THR A 305 21.95 14.33 -21.73
N ASN A 306 22.63 13.27 -21.26
CA ASN A 306 22.09 11.91 -21.28
C ASN A 306 20.89 11.77 -20.33
N LYS A 307 20.95 12.38 -19.13
CA LYS A 307 19.82 12.43 -18.21
C LYS A 307 18.60 13.11 -18.84
N ARG A 308 18.80 14.23 -19.56
CA ARG A 308 17.72 14.89 -20.31
C ARG A 308 17.11 13.96 -21.35
N VAL A 309 17.93 13.20 -22.09
CA VAL A 309 17.45 12.22 -23.07
C VAL A 309 16.66 11.10 -22.40
N MET A 310 17.09 10.59 -21.24
CA MET A 310 16.35 9.56 -20.49
C MET A 310 15.00 10.07 -19.97
N LEU A 311 14.94 11.31 -19.49
CA LEU A 311 13.67 11.94 -19.09
C LEU A 311 12.74 12.16 -20.30
N GLY A 312 13.29 12.48 -21.47
CA GLY A 312 12.50 12.70 -22.68
C GLY A 312 11.42 13.76 -22.47
N GLY A 313 10.17 13.43 -22.79
CA GLY A 313 9.03 14.34 -22.60
C GLY A 313 8.68 14.63 -21.14
N THR A 314 9.08 13.78 -20.19
CA THR A 314 8.69 13.91 -18.79
C THR A 314 9.32 15.13 -18.10
N ILE A 315 10.45 15.65 -18.61
CA ILE A 315 11.08 16.87 -18.08
C ILE A 315 10.14 18.09 -18.16
N TYR A 316 9.23 18.12 -19.14
CA TYR A 316 8.28 19.22 -19.32
C TYR A 316 7.09 19.14 -18.35
N LEU A 317 6.97 18.05 -17.57
CA LEU A 317 5.99 17.93 -16.49
C LEU A 317 6.47 18.60 -15.19
N ILE A 318 7.75 18.95 -15.12
CA ILE A 318 8.36 19.63 -13.98
C ILE A 318 8.06 21.13 -14.07
N ARG A 319 7.56 21.71 -12.98
CA ARG A 319 7.10 23.09 -12.90
C ARG A 319 8.18 24.03 -12.37
N PHE A 320 9.33 24.08 -13.02
CA PHE A 320 10.45 24.96 -12.62
C PHE A 320 10.04 26.39 -12.20
N PRO A 321 9.08 27.07 -12.87
CA PRO A 321 8.65 28.41 -12.50
C PRO A 321 7.93 28.52 -11.14
N THR A 322 7.56 27.39 -10.53
CA THR A 322 6.89 27.34 -9.22
C THR A 322 7.86 27.02 -8.08
N MET A 323 9.14 26.78 -8.38
CA MET A 323 10.20 26.76 -7.37
C MET A 323 10.43 28.17 -6.84
N SER A 324 11.09 28.31 -5.69
CA SER A 324 11.67 29.60 -5.32
C SER A 324 12.83 29.95 -6.27
N LEU A 325 13.11 31.25 -6.42
CA LEU A 325 14.24 31.71 -7.23
C LEU A 325 15.56 31.12 -6.73
N GLU A 326 15.73 30.99 -5.41
CA GLU A 326 16.92 30.39 -4.80
C GLU A 326 17.05 28.90 -5.13
N GLU A 327 15.98 28.12 -4.96
CA GLU A 327 15.97 26.69 -5.32
C GLU A 327 16.30 26.49 -6.80
N PHE A 328 15.71 27.30 -7.70
CA PHE A 328 16.00 27.20 -9.14
C PHE A 328 17.46 27.60 -9.46
N ALA A 329 17.93 28.74 -8.94
CA ALA A 329 19.25 29.29 -9.24
C ALA A 329 20.39 28.42 -8.72
N ASN A 330 20.20 27.74 -7.58
CA ASN A 330 21.21 26.90 -6.96
C ASN A 330 21.10 25.41 -7.33
N SER A 331 20.06 25.01 -8.09
CA SER A 331 19.87 23.63 -8.54
C SER A 331 19.69 23.55 -10.05
N ALA A 332 18.45 23.60 -10.55
CA ALA A 332 18.12 23.33 -11.95
C ALA A 332 18.90 24.18 -12.97
N ALA A 333 19.18 25.44 -12.65
CA ALA A 333 19.93 26.35 -13.52
C ALA A 333 21.41 25.97 -13.70
N GLN A 334 22.03 25.32 -12.71
CA GLN A 334 23.47 25.01 -12.70
C GLN A 334 23.80 23.60 -13.19
N ILE A 335 22.86 22.67 -13.10
CA ILE A 335 23.06 21.26 -13.44
C ILE A 335 23.32 21.05 -14.95
N GLY A 336 22.92 21.99 -15.80
CA GLY A 336 23.10 21.90 -17.25
C GLY A 336 22.12 20.95 -17.94
N ILE A 337 21.03 20.56 -17.25
CA ILE A 337 19.96 19.75 -17.84
C ILE A 337 18.99 20.60 -18.68
N LEU A 338 18.85 21.88 -18.34
CA LEU A 338 18.09 22.87 -19.10
C LEU A 338 18.98 23.49 -20.18
N THR A 339 18.38 23.81 -21.32
CA THR A 339 19.09 24.59 -22.35
C THR A 339 19.32 26.02 -21.85
N PRO A 340 20.35 26.73 -22.36
CA PRO A 340 20.60 28.11 -21.97
C PRO A 340 19.39 29.03 -22.15
N GLN A 341 18.62 28.82 -23.23
CA GLN A 341 17.40 29.60 -23.49
C GLN A 341 16.30 29.31 -22.46
N GLU A 342 16.05 28.03 -22.14
CA GLU A 342 15.09 27.65 -21.09
C GLU A 342 15.47 28.27 -19.74
N THR A 343 16.75 28.23 -19.37
CA THR A 343 17.24 28.83 -18.12
C THR A 343 17.01 30.34 -18.09
N ILE A 344 17.34 31.05 -19.17
CA ILE A 344 17.10 32.49 -19.30
C ILE A 344 15.60 32.81 -19.19
N ASP A 345 14.75 32.10 -19.91
CA ASP A 345 13.31 32.35 -19.91
C ASP A 345 12.69 32.11 -18.53
N ILE A 346 13.13 31.08 -17.80
CA ILE A 346 12.69 30.82 -16.43
C ILE A 346 13.20 31.92 -15.47
N PHE A 347 14.44 32.39 -15.59
CA PHE A 347 14.91 33.54 -14.80
C PHE A 347 14.12 34.82 -15.07
N LEU A 348 13.76 35.08 -16.33
CA LEU A 348 12.87 36.19 -16.69
C LEU A 348 11.47 36.00 -16.12
N HIS A 349 10.96 34.77 -16.01
CA HIS A 349 9.69 34.51 -15.34
C HIS A 349 9.68 34.95 -13.86
N PHE A 350 10.80 34.80 -13.16
CA PHE A 350 10.95 35.22 -11.77
C PHE A 350 11.12 36.73 -11.59
N THR A 351 11.81 37.39 -12.53
CA THR A 351 12.35 38.74 -12.31
C THR A 351 11.72 39.83 -13.20
N ALA A 352 11.22 39.48 -14.38
CA ALA A 352 10.74 40.44 -15.35
C ALA A 352 9.27 40.83 -15.11
N SER A 353 8.93 42.09 -15.38
CA SER A 353 7.53 42.55 -15.37
C SER A 353 6.72 41.96 -16.51
N SER A 354 7.34 41.73 -17.67
CA SER A 354 6.76 41.05 -18.83
C SER A 354 7.30 39.64 -18.90
N LYS A 355 6.46 38.65 -18.58
CA LYS A 355 6.88 37.24 -18.50
C LYS A 355 6.91 36.58 -19.89
N PRO A 356 7.96 35.80 -20.21
CA PRO A 356 7.99 35.02 -21.44
C PRO A 356 6.98 33.86 -21.39
N LEU A 357 6.63 33.33 -22.56
CA LEU A 357 5.89 32.08 -22.67
C LEU A 357 6.87 30.92 -22.44
N LEU A 358 6.53 30.04 -21.50
CA LEU A 358 7.37 28.91 -21.12
C LEU A 358 6.79 27.60 -21.66
N ALA A 359 7.68 26.66 -21.98
CA ALA A 359 7.33 25.27 -22.27
C ALA A 359 6.96 24.47 -21.00
N TYR A 360 7.13 25.07 -19.82
CA TYR A 360 6.90 24.46 -18.52
C TYR A 360 5.63 25.02 -17.87
N PRO A 361 4.88 24.22 -17.09
CA PRO A 361 3.73 24.72 -16.34
C PRO A 361 4.15 25.78 -15.31
N ILE A 362 3.34 26.84 -15.19
CA ILE A 362 3.61 28.00 -14.32
C ILE A 362 2.75 28.05 -13.05
N LYS A 363 1.82 27.09 -12.90
CA LYS A 363 0.93 27.01 -11.73
C LYS A 363 1.43 25.93 -10.80
N ALA A 364 1.55 26.26 -9.51
CA ALA A 364 1.85 25.28 -8.48
C ALA A 364 0.82 24.14 -8.50
N ARG A 365 1.23 22.95 -8.07
CA ARG A 365 0.35 21.79 -7.92
C ARG A 365 -0.77 22.12 -6.93
N ALA A 366 -1.95 21.60 -7.20
CA ALA A 366 -3.10 21.82 -6.34
C ALA A 366 -2.89 21.20 -4.94
N GLY A 367 -2.18 20.07 -4.86
CA GLY A 367 -1.99 19.31 -3.64
C GLY A 367 -3.26 18.59 -3.20
N LEU A 368 -3.20 17.96 -2.03
CA LEU A 368 -4.37 17.35 -1.41
C LEU A 368 -5.23 18.39 -0.71
N LYS A 369 -6.55 18.27 -0.85
CA LYS A 369 -7.50 19.08 -0.08
C LYS A 369 -7.71 18.46 1.30
N ALA A 370 -7.28 19.17 2.33
CA ALA A 370 -7.51 18.75 3.71
C ALA A 370 -9.01 18.74 4.05
N GLN A 371 -9.42 17.73 4.80
CA GLN A 371 -10.73 17.60 5.42
C GLN A 371 -10.60 17.90 6.92
N VAL A 372 -11.65 18.44 7.53
CA VAL A 372 -11.65 18.86 8.93
C VAL A 372 -12.80 18.16 9.65
N CYS A 373 -12.48 17.26 10.58
CA CYS A 373 -13.46 16.59 11.43
C CYS A 373 -13.69 17.43 12.70
N HIS A 374 -14.83 18.13 12.76
CA HIS A 374 -15.23 18.87 13.96
C HIS A 374 -16.01 17.96 14.92
N ARG A 375 -15.60 17.90 16.18
CA ARG A 375 -16.21 17.01 17.17
C ARG A 375 -17.09 17.70 18.21
N PHE A 376 -17.24 19.03 18.16
CA PHE A 376 -18.08 19.82 19.06
C PHE A 376 -19.16 20.56 18.29
N GLN A 377 -20.36 20.67 18.87
CA GLN A 377 -21.48 21.39 18.26
C GLN A 377 -21.48 22.87 18.64
N SER A 378 -20.88 23.22 19.77
CA SER A 378 -20.81 24.59 20.27
C SER A 378 -19.47 24.88 20.94
N CYS A 379 -19.11 26.16 21.02
CA CYS A 379 -17.97 26.65 21.77
C CYS A 379 -18.45 27.55 22.91
N ALA A 380 -17.76 27.50 24.04
CA ALA A 380 -18.03 28.33 25.21
C ALA A 380 -16.82 29.18 25.60
N TYR A 381 -17.12 30.32 26.21
CA TYR A 381 -16.19 31.24 26.85
C TYR A 381 -16.89 31.88 28.04
N ARG A 382 -16.15 32.28 29.09
CA ARG A 382 -16.64 32.93 30.34
C ARG A 382 -16.97 32.05 31.55
N SER A 383 -16.50 30.81 31.58
CA SER A 383 -16.27 30.10 32.85
C SER A 383 -14.76 29.97 33.07
N ASN A 384 -14.27 30.10 34.31
CA ASN A 384 -12.85 29.96 34.68
C ASN A 384 -12.25 28.54 34.44
N GLN A 385 -12.78 27.78 33.47
CA GLN A 385 -12.59 26.34 33.32
C GLN A 385 -11.34 25.97 32.51
N TRP A 386 -11.04 26.65 31.39
CA TRP A 386 -9.89 26.30 30.54
C TRP A 386 -8.79 27.36 30.53
N ARG A 387 -7.58 26.90 30.82
CA ARG A 387 -6.34 27.69 30.84
C ARG A 387 -5.21 26.86 30.25
N TYR A 388 -4.27 27.55 29.60
CA TYR A 388 -3.11 26.92 28.99
C TYR A 388 -1.87 27.09 29.88
N ARG A 389 -1.76 26.22 30.89
CA ARG A 389 -0.67 26.24 31.89
C ARG A 389 0.30 25.06 31.72
N GLY A 390 0.54 24.65 30.47
CA GLY A 390 1.39 23.50 30.16
C GLY A 390 0.83 22.14 30.57
N ARG A 391 -0.48 22.04 30.86
CA ARG A 391 -1.17 20.76 31.05
C ARG A 391 -1.53 20.15 29.71
N CYS A 392 -1.62 18.82 29.67
CA CYS A 392 -1.95 18.09 28.45
C CYS A 392 -3.46 18.00 28.26
N ASP A 393 -3.94 18.47 27.12
CA ASP A 393 -5.24 18.14 26.58
C ASP A 393 -5.08 16.94 25.64
N SER A 394 -5.84 15.86 25.86
CA SER A 394 -5.72 14.65 25.06
C SER A 394 -7.08 13.99 24.79
N ILE A 395 -7.25 13.46 23.58
CA ILE A 395 -8.43 12.70 23.17
C ILE A 395 -8.00 11.47 22.36
N GLN A 396 -8.63 10.32 22.62
CA GLN A 396 -8.45 9.14 21.79
C GLN A 396 -9.44 9.15 20.63
N PHE A 397 -8.98 8.71 19.46
CA PHE A 397 -9.84 8.51 18.30
C PHE A 397 -9.51 7.22 17.56
N CYS A 398 -10.50 6.68 16.86
CA CYS A 398 -10.41 5.57 15.93
C CYS A 398 -11.20 5.92 14.67
N VAL A 399 -10.84 5.32 13.54
CA VAL A 399 -11.51 5.53 12.24
C VAL A 399 -11.79 4.20 11.56
N ASP A 400 -12.84 4.15 10.75
CA ASP A 400 -13.25 2.97 9.96
C ASP A 400 -12.47 2.82 8.64
N LYS A 401 -11.79 3.89 8.21
CA LYS A 401 -11.00 3.92 6.98
C LYS A 401 -9.63 4.53 7.20
N ARG A 402 -8.67 4.07 6.40
CA ARG A 402 -7.31 4.62 6.40
C ARG A 402 -7.38 6.10 6.01
N ILE A 403 -6.73 6.94 6.81
CA ILE A 403 -6.57 8.38 6.58
C ILE A 403 -5.14 8.80 6.90
N PHE A 404 -4.78 10.03 6.56
CA PHE A 404 -3.53 10.67 6.94
C PHE A 404 -3.83 11.91 7.77
N VAL A 405 -3.54 11.88 9.07
CA VAL A 405 -3.71 13.06 9.94
C VAL A 405 -2.58 14.04 9.67
N VAL A 406 -2.93 15.30 9.41
CA VAL A 406 -1.96 16.36 9.09
C VAL A 406 -1.79 17.36 10.22
N GLY A 407 -2.77 17.46 11.12
CA GLY A 407 -2.74 18.45 12.19
C GLY A 407 -4.02 18.49 13.01
N PHE A 408 -4.04 19.42 13.96
CA PHE A 408 -5.16 19.68 14.84
C PHE A 408 -5.62 21.14 14.69
N GLY A 409 -6.92 21.37 14.77
CA GLY A 409 -7.44 22.71 15.07
C GLY A 409 -7.61 22.84 16.57
N LEU A 410 -7.14 23.96 17.13
CA LEU A 410 -7.14 24.24 18.56
C LEU A 410 -7.92 25.53 18.85
N TYR A 411 -8.58 25.62 20.00
CA TYR A 411 -9.14 26.89 20.41
C TYR A 411 -8.06 27.84 20.92
N GLY A 412 -8.29 29.14 20.71
CA GLY A 412 -7.40 30.20 21.17
C GLY A 412 -7.96 31.01 22.33
N SER A 413 -7.37 32.18 22.55
CA SER A 413 -7.69 33.07 23.66
C SER A 413 -9.13 33.58 23.57
N SER A 414 -9.78 33.67 24.73
CA SER A 414 -11.11 34.26 24.91
C SER A 414 -11.09 35.69 25.45
N ASN A 415 -9.89 36.22 25.74
CA ASN A 415 -9.68 37.54 26.33
C ASN A 415 -9.01 38.54 25.40
N GLY A 416 -8.95 38.23 24.09
CA GLY A 416 -8.29 39.05 23.07
C GLY A 416 -7.11 38.32 22.43
N ALA A 417 -6.39 39.02 21.56
CA ALA A 417 -5.32 38.42 20.79
C ALA A 417 -4.14 37.96 21.67
N ALA A 418 -3.60 36.77 21.40
CA ALA A 418 -2.50 36.19 22.16
C ALA A 418 -1.70 35.18 21.33
N ASP A 419 -0.40 35.10 21.61
CA ASP A 419 0.47 34.05 21.10
C ASP A 419 0.51 32.86 22.05
N TYR A 420 0.41 31.65 21.50
CA TYR A 420 0.56 30.41 22.25
C TYR A 420 1.76 29.62 21.77
N ASN A 421 2.54 29.09 22.71
CA ASN A 421 3.43 27.97 22.42
C ASN A 421 2.63 26.69 22.55
N VAL A 422 2.77 25.79 21.58
CA VAL A 422 2.07 24.51 21.59
C VAL A 422 2.97 23.37 21.16
N LYS A 423 2.93 22.30 21.94
CA LYS A 423 3.41 20.99 21.55
C LYS A 423 2.23 20.11 21.18
N ILE A 424 2.18 19.63 19.94
CA ILE A 424 1.23 18.59 19.52
C ILE A 424 1.94 17.25 19.41
N GLU A 425 1.25 16.17 19.79
CA GLU A 425 1.73 14.80 19.68
C GLU A 425 0.60 13.91 19.15
N LEU A 426 0.93 13.00 18.25
CA LEU A 426 0.06 11.90 17.84
C LEU A 426 0.69 10.59 18.29
N LYS A 427 -0.05 9.80 19.08
CA LYS A 427 0.47 8.58 19.71
C LYS A 427 -0.36 7.35 19.38
N ARG A 428 0.28 6.19 19.43
CA ARG A 428 -0.37 4.87 19.39
C ARG A 428 0.30 3.95 20.40
N LEU A 429 -0.49 3.32 21.27
CA LEU A 429 0.00 2.39 22.31
C LEU A 429 1.14 3.00 23.15
N GLY A 430 1.03 4.28 23.51
CA GLY A 430 2.03 5.02 24.28
C GLY A 430 3.28 5.47 23.51
N ARG A 431 3.45 5.07 22.24
CA ARG A 431 4.54 5.52 21.38
C ARG A 431 4.14 6.79 20.62
N VAL A 432 4.99 7.81 20.64
CA VAL A 432 4.86 9.00 19.79
C VAL A 432 5.17 8.63 18.34
N LEU A 433 4.21 8.87 17.46
CA LEU A 433 4.34 8.68 16.02
C LEU A 433 4.82 9.95 15.32
N ALA A 434 4.34 11.11 15.77
CA ALA A 434 4.79 12.42 15.34
C ALA A 434 4.59 13.44 16.46
N GLU A 435 5.44 14.46 16.47
CA GLU A 435 5.30 15.63 17.34
C GLU A 435 5.70 16.90 16.58
N ASN A 436 5.16 18.03 17.02
CA ASN A 436 5.63 19.34 16.58
C ASN A 436 5.55 20.35 17.72
N ASN A 437 6.61 21.13 17.91
CA ASN A 437 6.66 22.25 18.84
C ASN A 437 6.61 23.54 18.02
N THR A 438 5.46 24.22 18.05
CA THR A 438 5.21 25.39 17.22
C THR A 438 4.52 26.50 18.00
N LYS A 439 4.22 27.61 17.32
CA LYS A 439 3.43 28.71 17.85
C LYS A 439 2.27 28.99 16.93
N PHE A 440 1.16 29.46 17.50
CA PHE A 440 0.09 30.06 16.71
C PHE A 440 -0.40 31.34 17.39
N PHE A 441 -0.86 32.26 16.54
CA PHE A 441 -1.48 33.50 16.96
C PHE A 441 -2.99 33.31 16.99
N SER A 442 -3.60 33.56 18.15
CA SER A 442 -5.04 33.67 18.31
C SER A 442 -5.45 35.13 18.21
N ASP A 443 -6.48 35.42 17.43
CA ASP A 443 -7.03 36.78 17.26
C ASP A 443 -8.07 37.17 18.34
N GLY A 444 -8.32 36.29 19.32
CA GLY A 444 -9.34 36.47 20.35
C GLY A 444 -10.76 36.05 19.95
N SER A 445 -10.96 35.55 18.73
CA SER A 445 -12.23 34.99 18.26
C SER A 445 -12.41 33.55 18.71
N SER A 446 -13.65 33.06 18.58
CA SER A 446 -14.00 31.65 18.83
C SER A 446 -13.58 30.70 17.70
N ASN A 447 -12.82 31.18 16.72
CA ASN A 447 -12.31 30.35 15.64
C ASN A 447 -11.30 29.33 16.16
N THR A 448 -11.07 28.31 15.35
CA THR A 448 -10.03 27.31 15.55
C THR A 448 -8.77 27.72 14.80
N PHE A 449 -7.62 27.39 15.38
CA PHE A 449 -6.31 27.72 14.86
C PHE A 449 -5.59 26.43 14.55
N HIS A 450 -5.22 26.25 13.29
CA HIS A 450 -4.64 25.00 12.82
C HIS A 450 -3.15 24.95 13.13
N VAL A 451 -2.72 23.81 13.64
CA VAL A 451 -1.32 23.45 13.84
C VAL A 451 -1.05 22.11 13.18
N TYR A 452 0.06 22.02 12.46
CA TYR A 452 0.35 20.90 11.56
C TYR A 452 1.56 20.11 12.04
N PHE A 453 1.56 18.82 11.74
CA PHE A 453 2.78 18.01 11.77
C PHE A 453 3.65 18.34 10.55
N GLU A 454 4.93 18.00 10.62
CA GLU A 454 5.85 18.16 9.49
C GLU A 454 5.43 17.29 8.30
N ASN A 455 5.00 16.06 8.57
CA ASN A 455 4.56 15.10 7.57
C ASN A 455 3.20 14.49 7.96
N PRO A 456 2.30 14.23 7.00
CA PRO A 456 1.06 13.51 7.26
C PRO A 456 1.31 12.10 7.83
N ILE A 457 0.54 11.72 8.85
CA ILE A 457 0.70 10.46 9.57
C ILE A 457 -0.42 9.49 9.20
N GLN A 458 -0.05 8.31 8.69
CA GLN A 458 -0.97 7.24 8.35
C GLN A 458 -1.66 6.68 9.60
N ILE A 459 -2.99 6.66 9.57
CA ILE A 459 -3.88 6.10 10.58
C ILE A 459 -4.50 4.82 10.02
N GLU A 460 -4.27 3.69 10.68
CA GLU A 460 -4.89 2.43 10.30
C GLU A 460 -6.34 2.35 10.81
N PRO A 461 -7.25 1.72 10.04
CA PRO A 461 -8.60 1.44 10.48
C PRO A 461 -8.64 0.65 11.79
N GLU A 462 -9.70 0.84 12.57
CA GLU A 462 -10.03 0.05 13.76
C GLU A 462 -8.93 0.05 14.85
N CYS A 463 -8.07 1.07 14.81
CA CYS A 463 -6.98 1.26 15.76
C CYS A 463 -7.14 2.59 16.49
N PHE A 464 -6.96 2.57 17.82
CA PHE A 464 -7.00 3.78 18.62
C PHE A 464 -5.67 4.53 18.62
N TYR A 465 -5.77 5.84 18.41
CA TYR A 465 -4.69 6.82 18.47
C TYR A 465 -5.04 7.90 19.49
N ALA A 466 -4.04 8.50 20.13
CA ALA A 466 -4.23 9.64 21.01
C ALA A 466 -3.71 10.92 20.35
N ALA A 467 -4.59 11.90 20.17
CA ALA A 467 -4.25 13.26 19.79
C ALA A 467 -4.04 14.07 21.07
N SER A 468 -2.84 14.61 21.25
CA SER A 468 -2.46 15.34 22.46
C SER A 468 -1.91 16.71 22.10
N ALA A 469 -2.28 17.72 22.88
CA ALA A 469 -1.80 19.08 22.75
C ALA A 469 -1.45 19.64 24.14
N ILE A 470 -0.26 20.22 24.26
CA ILE A 470 0.19 20.92 25.46
C ILE A 470 0.37 22.38 25.06
N LEU A 471 -0.50 23.23 25.57
CA LEU A 471 -0.48 24.67 25.31
C LEU A 471 0.03 25.43 26.53
N ASP A 472 0.83 26.45 26.27
CA ASP A 472 1.32 27.38 27.28
C ASP A 472 1.05 28.83 26.85
N GLY A 473 0.31 29.56 27.69
CA GLY A 473 0.00 30.97 27.53
C GLY A 473 -0.79 31.55 28.71
N SER A 474 -0.79 32.88 28.85
CA SER A 474 -1.33 33.57 30.03
C SER A 474 -2.86 33.62 30.08
N GLU A 475 -3.52 33.52 28.92
CA GLU A 475 -4.94 33.86 28.77
C GLU A 475 -5.89 32.66 28.94
N LEU A 476 -7.15 32.98 29.33
CA LEU A 476 -8.27 32.05 29.29
C LEU A 476 -8.57 31.67 27.84
N SER A 477 -8.94 30.41 27.60
CA SER A 477 -9.23 29.91 26.25
C SER A 477 -10.73 29.67 26.03
N TYR A 478 -11.17 29.75 24.77
CA TYR A 478 -12.40 29.09 24.34
C TYR A 478 -12.26 27.57 24.50
N PHE A 479 -13.36 26.86 24.69
CA PHE A 479 -13.37 25.40 24.67
C PHE A 479 -14.67 24.88 24.09
N GLY A 480 -14.62 23.65 23.57
CA GLY A 480 -15.77 23.02 22.95
C GLY A 480 -16.71 22.39 23.97
N GLN A 481 -17.99 22.35 23.62
CA GLN A 481 -19.05 21.69 24.38
C GLN A 481 -19.92 20.84 23.44
N GLU A 482 -20.80 20.04 24.04
CA GLU A 482 -21.74 19.18 23.31
C GLU A 482 -21.00 18.22 22.35
N GLY A 483 -19.89 17.67 22.85
CA GLY A 483 -18.98 16.86 22.06
C GLY A 483 -19.58 15.52 21.65
N LEU A 484 -19.30 15.15 20.42
CA LEU A 484 -19.80 13.96 19.76
C LEU A 484 -18.85 12.78 20.00
N SER A 485 -19.39 11.64 20.42
CA SER A 485 -18.63 10.38 20.51
C SER A 485 -18.37 9.75 19.14
N GLU A 486 -19.18 10.11 18.14
CA GLU A 486 -19.04 9.64 16.77
C GLU A 486 -19.35 10.77 15.78
N VAL A 487 -18.53 10.92 14.74
CA VAL A 487 -18.66 11.95 13.71
C VAL A 487 -18.53 11.32 12.33
N TYR A 488 -19.49 11.60 11.45
CA TYR A 488 -19.53 11.10 10.08
C TYR A 488 -18.98 12.16 9.10
N MET A 489 -17.84 11.87 8.50
CA MET A 489 -17.14 12.75 7.57
C MET A 489 -17.15 12.15 6.14
N GLY A 490 -18.26 12.34 5.45
CA GLY A 490 -18.46 11.81 4.10
C GLY A 490 -18.47 10.28 4.11
N THR A 491 -17.32 9.66 3.81
CA THR A 491 -17.18 8.20 3.83
C THR A 491 -16.33 7.66 4.98
N VAL A 492 -15.83 8.53 5.86
CA VAL A 492 -15.01 8.16 7.02
C VAL A 492 -15.80 8.44 8.29
N THR A 493 -15.79 7.50 9.22
CA THR A 493 -16.41 7.63 10.54
C THR A 493 -15.33 7.75 11.59
N PHE A 494 -15.41 8.80 12.42
CA PHE A 494 -14.52 9.01 13.56
C PHE A 494 -15.24 8.63 14.85
N GLN A 495 -14.59 7.84 15.70
CA GLN A 495 -15.06 7.51 17.04
C GLN A 495 -14.12 8.07 18.09
N PHE A 496 -14.64 8.80 19.08
CA PHE A 496 -13.86 9.49 20.11
C PHE A 496 -14.04 8.88 21.49
N HIS A 497 -12.95 8.72 22.21
CA HIS A 497 -12.88 8.19 23.57
C HIS A 497 -12.04 9.09 24.47
N CYS A 498 -12.32 9.06 25.78
CA CYS A 498 -11.49 9.78 26.75
C CYS A 498 -10.07 9.21 26.77
N SER A 499 -9.07 10.10 26.76
CA SER A 499 -7.67 9.72 26.91
C SER A 499 -7.25 9.78 28.38
N SER A 500 -6.58 8.74 28.88
CA SER A 500 -5.96 8.75 30.21
C SER A 500 -4.80 9.73 30.32
N GLU A 501 -4.28 10.24 29.20
CA GLU A 501 -3.21 11.25 29.17
C GLU A 501 -3.73 12.68 29.35
N SER A 502 -5.06 12.88 29.31
CA SER A 502 -5.67 14.20 29.45
C SER A 502 -5.63 14.65 30.91
N THR A 503 -4.84 15.70 31.18
CA THR A 503 -4.64 16.28 32.52
C THR A 503 -5.25 17.69 32.65
N ASN A 504 -5.71 18.26 31.54
CA ASN A 504 -6.36 19.57 31.50
C ASN A 504 -7.88 19.50 31.31
N GLY A 505 -8.47 18.30 31.33
CA GLY A 505 -9.92 18.09 31.35
C GLY A 505 -10.56 17.81 29.99
N THR A 506 -9.78 17.74 28.90
CA THR A 506 -10.32 17.37 27.58
C THR A 506 -10.85 15.95 27.61
N GLY A 507 -12.09 15.77 27.19
CA GLY A 507 -12.76 14.48 27.06
C GLY A 507 -13.80 14.53 25.96
N VAL A 508 -14.62 13.48 25.83
CA VAL A 508 -15.58 13.39 24.71
C VAL A 508 -16.57 14.56 24.71
N GLN A 509 -17.16 14.90 25.86
CA GLN A 509 -18.23 15.90 25.95
C GLN A 509 -17.78 17.36 25.85
N GLY A 510 -16.51 17.66 26.17
CA GLY A 510 -16.02 19.03 26.21
C GLY A 510 -14.49 19.13 26.28
N GLY A 511 -13.96 20.28 25.89
CA GLY A 511 -12.53 20.63 26.03
C GLY A 511 -11.87 21.12 24.75
N GLN A 512 -10.59 20.78 24.60
CA GLN A 512 -9.73 21.17 23.49
C GLN A 512 -9.67 20.09 22.40
N ILE A 513 -8.91 20.42 21.35
CA ILE A 513 -8.81 19.65 20.10
C ILE A 513 -10.20 19.50 19.46
N PRO A 514 -10.84 20.64 19.08
CA PRO A 514 -12.11 20.63 18.35
C PRO A 514 -12.04 19.93 17.00
N GLU A 515 -10.85 19.89 16.39
CA GLU A 515 -10.69 19.48 15.00
C GLU A 515 -9.52 18.51 14.81
N LEU A 516 -9.79 17.43 14.09
CA LEU A 516 -8.76 16.61 13.45
C LEU A 516 -8.72 16.96 11.96
N ILE A 517 -7.55 17.38 11.49
CA ILE A 517 -7.32 17.76 10.10
C ILE A 517 -6.65 16.56 9.41
N TYR A 518 -7.18 16.12 8.28
CA TYR A 518 -6.71 14.90 7.63
C TYR A 518 -6.89 14.90 6.11
N TYR A 519 -6.17 14.00 5.44
CA TYR A 519 -6.46 13.55 4.08
C TYR A 519 -7.08 12.17 4.12
N GLY A 520 -8.15 11.93 3.36
CA GLY A 520 -8.81 10.64 3.34
C GLY A 520 -9.67 10.43 2.11
N PRO A 521 -10.35 9.28 2.02
CA PRO A 521 -11.23 8.95 0.92
C PRO A 521 -12.34 9.99 0.78
N THR A 522 -12.44 10.60 -0.40
CA THR A 522 -13.51 11.54 -0.74
C THR A 522 -14.56 10.83 -1.59
N VAL A 523 -15.82 11.28 -1.51
CA VAL A 523 -16.85 10.81 -2.44
C VAL A 523 -16.49 11.37 -3.81
N ASN A 524 -16.06 10.52 -4.74
CA ASN A 524 -15.87 10.92 -6.13
C ASN A 524 -17.23 11.31 -6.73
N THR A 525 -17.50 12.62 -6.82
CA THR A 525 -18.71 13.15 -7.47
C THR A 525 -18.72 12.96 -9.00
N SER A 526 -17.68 12.33 -9.57
CA SER A 526 -17.55 12.11 -11.02
C SER A 526 -18.36 10.92 -11.57
N MET A 527 -19.01 10.11 -10.73
CA MET A 527 -19.91 9.02 -11.17
C MET A 527 -21.41 9.34 -11.03
N ALA A 528 -21.79 10.53 -10.54
CA ALA A 528 -23.19 10.90 -10.35
C ALA A 528 -23.81 11.67 -11.55
N ASN A 529 -23.01 12.07 -12.55
CA ASN A 529 -23.48 12.93 -13.66
C ASN A 529 -23.74 12.18 -14.98
N THR A 530 -23.82 10.84 -14.98
CA THR A 530 -24.03 10.05 -16.21
C THR A 530 -25.39 9.36 -16.31
N THR A 531 -26.34 9.63 -15.40
CA THR A 531 -27.67 8.96 -15.39
C THR A 531 -28.89 9.88 -15.43
N THR A 532 -28.75 11.16 -15.77
CA THR A 532 -29.91 12.03 -16.02
C THR A 532 -29.73 12.81 -17.31
N ASN A 533 -29.97 12.15 -18.44
CA ASN A 533 -30.38 12.76 -19.71
C ASN A 533 -30.78 11.66 -20.72
N GLU A 534 -31.79 10.86 -20.39
CA GLU A 534 -32.70 10.26 -21.37
C GLU A 534 -34.07 10.19 -20.71
N ASP A 535 -34.90 11.20 -20.97
CA ASP A 535 -36.36 11.14 -21.09
C ASP A 535 -36.86 12.38 -21.83
#